data_AF-A0A554IU55-F1
#
_entry.id   AF-A0A554IU55-F1
#
_cell.length_a   1.000
_cell.length_b   1.000
_cell.length_c   1.000
_cell.angle_alpha   90.00
_cell.angle_beta   90.00
_cell.angle_gamma   90.00
#
_symmetry.space_group_name_H-M   'P 1'
#
loop_
_entity.id
_entity.type
_entity.pdbx_description
1 polymer ?
#
loop_
_entity_poly.entity_id
_entity_poly.type
_entity_poly.pdbx_seq_one_letter_code
_entity_poly.pdbx_strand_id
1 'polypeptide(L)'
;MNKILYWLPRALGIGFVLFISVFSLDVFSEYSGWAIVLPLVMHLLPSLLLLGVVIIAWKNEILGGIMFLAAGLLLFALSDFESVIISVPAIVIGALFLGRKYLERN
;
A
#
# COMPACT_ATOMS: atom_id res chain seq x y z
N MET A 1 25.13 5.29 -3.74
CA MET A 1 23.68 5.13 -3.50
C MET A 1 23.46 4.44 -2.16
N ASN A 2 22.87 5.09 -1.18
CA ASN A 2 22.64 4.50 0.14
C ASN A 2 21.64 3.33 0.00
N LYS A 3 22.08 2.09 0.28
CA LYS A 3 21.24 0.87 0.21
C LYS A 3 19.95 1.01 1.02
N ILE A 4 20.00 1.75 2.13
CA ILE A 4 18.85 2.04 2.99
C ILE A 4 17.77 2.83 2.22
N LEU A 5 18.14 3.93 1.57
CA LEU A 5 17.22 4.75 0.78
C LEU A 5 16.59 3.95 -0.37
N TYR A 6 17.32 3.00 -0.96
CA TYR A 6 16.78 2.09 -1.97
C TYR A 6 15.71 1.15 -1.41
N TRP A 7 16.06 0.39 -0.37
CA TRP A 7 15.22 -0.70 0.14
C TRP A 7 14.08 -0.26 1.06
N LEU A 8 14.25 0.83 1.82
CA LEU A 8 13.27 1.31 2.79
C LEU A 8 11.86 1.49 2.21
N PRO A 9 11.62 2.27 1.14
CA PRO A 9 10.26 2.45 0.60
C PRO A 9 9.64 1.15 0.07
N ARG A 10 10.46 0.21 -0.41
CA ARG A 10 9.98 -1.09 -0.91
C ARG A 10 9.57 -2.01 0.23
N ALA A 11 10.42 -2.13 1.24
CA ALA A 11 10.12 -2.92 2.43
C ALA A 11 8.87 -2.39 3.14
N LEU A 12 8.75 -1.06 3.29
CA LEU A 12 7.55 -0.44 3.84
C LEU A 12 6.32 -0.64 2.94
N GLY A 13 6.46 -0.53 1.61
CA GLY A 13 5.38 -0.84 0.66
C GLY A 13 4.84 -2.26 0.79
N ILE A 14 5.74 -3.26 0.82
CA ILE A 14 5.36 -4.66 1.02
C ILE A 14 4.72 -4.86 2.40
N GLY A 15 5.34 -4.29 3.45
CA GLY A 15 4.81 -4.36 4.81
C GLY A 15 3.41 -3.77 4.92
N PHE A 16 3.15 -2.65 4.24
CA PHE A 16 1.84 -2.03 4.18
C PHE A 16 0.81 -2.90 3.44
N VAL A 17 1.17 -3.51 2.31
CA VAL A 17 0.30 -4.48 1.60
C VAL A 17 -0.06 -5.65 2.52
N LEU A 18 0.91 -6.18 3.26
CA LEU A 18 0.66 -7.28 4.20
C LEU A 18 -0.24 -6.82 5.35
N PHE A 19 -0.01 -5.64 5.90
CA PHE A 19 -0.86 -5.04 6.92
C PHE A 19 -2.31 -4.90 6.46
N ILE A 20 -2.56 -4.34 5.26
CA ILE A 20 -3.92 -4.21 4.71
C ILE A 20 -4.55 -5.59 4.46
N SER A 21 -3.77 -6.58 4.05
CA SER A 21 -4.24 -7.96 3.84
C SER A 21 -4.72 -8.64 5.13
N VAL A 22 -4.25 -8.23 6.31
CA VAL A 22 -4.74 -8.80 7.58
C VAL A 22 -6.21 -8.48 7.82
N PHE A 23 -6.69 -7.32 7.36
CA PHE A 23 -8.10 -6.94 7.49
C PHE A 23 -9.01 -7.88 6.70
N SER A 24 -8.57 -8.48 5.60
CA SER A 24 -9.38 -9.44 4.84
C SER A 24 -9.62 -10.77 5.55
N LEU A 25 -9.00 -10.98 6.72
CA LEU A 25 -9.21 -12.20 7.51
C LEU A 25 -10.49 -12.14 8.36
N ASP A 26 -11.15 -10.99 8.45
CA ASP A 26 -12.44 -10.82 9.11
C ASP A 26 -13.54 -11.73 8.53
N VAL A 27 -13.49 -12.02 7.22
CA VAL A 27 -14.43 -12.90 6.51
C VAL A 27 -14.51 -14.31 7.10
N PHE A 28 -13.47 -14.78 7.79
CA PHE A 28 -13.46 -16.09 8.45
C PHE A 28 -14.36 -16.13 9.70
N SER A 29 -14.78 -14.97 10.23
CA SER A 29 -15.75 -14.89 11.33
C SER A 29 -17.20 -14.95 10.86
N GLU A 30 -17.46 -14.66 9.58
CA GLU A 30 -18.80 -14.56 9.00
C GLU A 30 -19.16 -15.73 8.05
N TYR A 31 -18.15 -16.29 7.38
CA TYR A 31 -18.33 -17.34 6.37
C TYR A 31 -17.58 -18.63 6.76
N SER A 32 -18.05 -19.78 6.26
CA SER A 32 -17.41 -21.08 6.49
C SER A 32 -17.36 -21.95 5.23
N GLY A 33 -16.43 -22.92 5.22
CA GLY A 33 -16.25 -23.85 4.10
C GLY A 33 -15.91 -23.14 2.79
N TRP A 34 -16.51 -23.59 1.69
CA TRP A 34 -16.30 -23.01 0.36
C TRP A 34 -16.88 -21.59 0.20
N ALA A 35 -17.79 -21.17 1.07
CA ALA A 35 -18.38 -19.83 1.00
C ALA A 35 -17.38 -18.71 1.33
N ILE A 36 -16.25 -19.01 1.98
CA ILE A 36 -15.20 -18.04 2.31
C ILE A 36 -14.45 -17.54 1.06
N VAL A 37 -14.34 -18.36 0.01
CA VAL A 37 -13.41 -18.12 -1.10
C VAL A 37 -13.71 -16.80 -1.81
N LEU A 38 -14.97 -16.56 -2.17
CA LEU A 38 -15.35 -15.34 -2.89
C LEU A 38 -15.20 -14.07 -2.02
N PRO A 39 -15.75 -14.01 -0.79
CA PRO A 39 -15.53 -12.89 0.13
C PRO A 39 -14.06 -12.57 0.38
N LEU A 40 -13.23 -13.60 0.61
CA LEU A 40 -11.80 -13.42 0.87
C LEU A 40 -11.09 -12.80 -0.33
N VAL A 41 -11.34 -13.29 -1.55
CA VAL A 41 -10.74 -12.73 -2.77
C VAL A 41 -11.20 -11.28 -2.97
N MET A 42 -12.48 -10.98 -2.73
CA MET A 42 -13.01 -9.63 -2.82
C MET A 42 -12.37 -8.67 -1.80
N HIS A 43 -12.18 -9.11 -0.55
CA HIS A 43 -11.53 -8.33 0.51
C HIS A 43 -10.02 -8.18 0.30
N LEU A 44 -9.38 -9.06 -0.48
CA LEU A 44 -7.97 -8.93 -0.87
C LEU A 44 -7.74 -7.96 -2.04
N LEU A 45 -8.78 -7.58 -2.79
CA LEU A 45 -8.64 -6.66 -3.94
C LEU A 45 -7.91 -5.36 -3.58
N PRO A 46 -8.20 -4.66 -2.47
CA PRO A 46 -7.47 -3.46 -2.06
C PRO A 46 -5.96 -3.72 -1.90
N SER A 47 -5.59 -4.81 -1.22
CA SER A 47 -4.18 -5.20 -1.03
C SER A 47 -3.51 -5.58 -2.35
N LEU A 48 -4.20 -6.30 -3.23
CA LEU A 48 -3.68 -6.70 -4.54
C LEU A 48 -3.43 -5.49 -5.46
N LEU A 49 -4.30 -4.47 -5.41
CA LEU A 49 -4.08 -3.21 -6.11
C LEU A 49 -2.83 -2.49 -5.60
N LEU A 50 -2.67 -2.39 -4.27
CA LEU A 50 -1.48 -1.81 -3.65
C LEU A 50 -0.21 -2.61 -3.99
N LEU A 51 -0.29 -3.94 -4.03
CA LEU A 51 0.82 -4.79 -4.47
C LEU A 51 1.23 -4.46 -5.91
N GLY A 52 0.26 -4.29 -6.81
CA GLY A 52 0.50 -3.81 -8.17
C GLY A 52 1.25 -2.48 -8.19
N VAL A 53 0.88 -1.54 -7.33
CA VAL A 53 1.58 -0.26 -7.18
C VAL A 53 3.03 -0.46 -6.73
N VAL A 54 3.30 -1.31 -5.73
CA VAL A 54 4.67 -1.63 -5.28
C VAL A 54 5.49 -2.24 -6.42
N ILE A 55 4.91 -3.16 -7.21
CA ILE A 55 5.56 -3.78 -8.37
C ILE A 55 5.93 -2.73 -9.42
N ILE A 56 5.03 -1.80 -9.72
CA ILE A 56 5.31 -0.70 -10.65
C ILE A 56 6.40 0.22 -10.05
N ALA A 57 6.34 0.52 -8.76
CA ALA A 57 7.31 1.36 -8.06
C ALA A 57 8.73 0.80 -8.11
N TRP A 58 8.89 -0.53 -8.17
CA TRP A 58 10.19 -1.17 -8.36
C TRP A 58 10.84 -0.84 -9.71
N LYS A 59 10.04 -0.67 -10.76
CA LYS A 59 10.51 -0.32 -12.11
C LYS A 59 10.55 1.19 -12.35
N ASN A 60 9.59 1.93 -11.80
CA ASN A 60 9.48 3.38 -11.92
C ASN A 60 9.03 4.02 -10.60
N GLU A 61 9.99 4.53 -9.85
CA GLU A 61 9.77 5.10 -8.52
C GLU A 61 8.90 6.36 -8.52
N ILE A 62 8.91 7.17 -9.60
CA ILE A 62 8.02 8.33 -9.68
C ILE A 62 6.58 7.87 -9.82
N LEU A 63 6.32 6.99 -10.78
CA LEU A 63 4.96 6.52 -11.03
C LEU A 63 4.42 5.79 -9.78
N GLY A 64 5.24 4.91 -9.20
CA GLY A 64 4.96 4.24 -7.93
C GLY A 64 4.65 5.19 -6.79
N GLY A 65 5.50 6.20 -6.59
CA GLY A 65 5.33 7.21 -5.54
C GLY A 65 4.07 8.05 -5.72
N ILE A 66 3.77 8.48 -6.95
CA ILE A 66 2.53 9.21 -7.27
C ILE A 66 1.30 8.34 -6.99
N MET A 67 1.30 7.07 -7.40
CA MET A 67 0.18 6.17 -7.14
C MET A 67 -0.02 5.90 -5.65
N PHE A 68 1.05 5.73 -4.87
CA PHE A 68 0.95 5.60 -3.41
C PHE A 68 0.42 6.86 -2.73
N LEU A 69 0.89 8.04 -3.16
CA LEU A 69 0.36 9.32 -2.67
C LEU A 69 -1.11 9.49 -3.02
N ALA A 70 -1.49 9.21 -4.27
CA ALA A 70 -2.88 9.30 -4.71
C ALA A 70 -3.77 8.33 -3.94
N ALA A 71 -3.34 7.08 -3.73
CA ALA A 71 -4.05 6.10 -2.93
C ALA A 71 -4.20 6.56 -1.47
N GLY A 72 -3.12 7.06 -0.86
CA GLY A 72 -3.15 7.60 0.49
C GLY A 72 -4.07 8.81 0.65
N LEU A 73 -4.03 9.77 -0.28
CA LEU A 73 -4.91 10.94 -0.27
C LEU A 73 -6.37 10.57 -0.53
N LEU A 74 -6.63 9.61 -1.43
CA LEU A 74 -7.97 9.10 -1.67
C LEU A 74 -8.52 8.42 -0.41
N LEU A 75 -7.73 7.55 0.23
CA LEU A 75 -8.10 6.93 1.50
C LEU A 75 -8.38 8.00 2.56
N PHE A 76 -7.51 9.00 2.70
CA PHE A 76 -7.71 10.11 3.62
C PHE A 76 -9.03 10.85 3.37
N ALA A 77 -9.33 11.18 2.11
CA ALA A 77 -10.54 11.92 1.74
C ALA A 77 -11.83 11.12 1.94
N LEU A 78 -11.75 9.78 1.86
CA LEU A 78 -12.87 8.88 2.05
C LEU A 78 -12.99 8.33 3.49
N SER A 79 -12.00 8.59 4.34
CA SER A 79 -11.97 8.06 5.71
C SER A 79 -12.63 9.03 6.68
N ASP A 80 -13.36 8.46 7.64
CA ASP A 80 -13.70 9.17 8.87
C ASP A 80 -12.44 9.46 9.69
N PHE A 81 -12.51 10.45 10.59
CA PHE A 81 -11.38 10.87 11.43
C PHE A 81 -10.72 9.72 12.19
N GLU A 82 -11.49 8.71 12.61
CA GLU A 82 -10.97 7.55 13.35
C GLU A 82 -10.13 6.60 12.47
N SER A 83 -10.35 6.60 11.16
CA SER A 83 -9.71 5.70 10.20
C SER A 83 -8.58 6.35 9.39
N VAL A 84 -8.35 7.66 9.56
CA VAL A 84 -7.28 8.43 8.90
C VAL A 84 -5.90 7.81 9.09
N ILE A 85 -5.67 7.12 10.22
CA ILE A 85 -4.39 6.50 10.53
C ILE A 85 -3.94 5.46 9.48
N ILE A 86 -4.88 4.86 8.74
CA ILE A 86 -4.61 3.88 7.68
C ILE A 86 -4.07 4.57 6.42
N SER A 87 -4.43 5.83 6.18
CA SER A 87 -3.98 6.60 5.02
C SER A 87 -2.54 7.09 5.14
N VAL A 88 -2.07 7.35 6.36
CA VAL A 88 -0.76 7.96 6.63
C VAL A 88 0.41 7.11 6.11
N PRO A 89 0.47 5.78 6.36
CA PRO A 89 1.54 4.95 5.82
C PRO A 89 1.64 5.01 4.29
N ALA A 90 0.50 5.00 3.57
CA ALA A 90 0.49 5.08 2.12
C ALA A 90 1.09 6.41 1.61
N ILE A 91 0.75 7.52 2.26
CA ILE A 91 1.30 8.85 1.93
C ILE A 91 2.80 8.89 2.19
N VAL A 92 3.25 8.39 3.34
CA VAL A 92 4.67 8.34 3.72
C VAL A 92 5.48 7.49 2.74
N ILE A 93 4.97 6.31 2.37
CA ILE A 93 5.63 5.42 1.39
C ILE A 93 5.75 6.12 0.03
N GLY A 94 4.68 6.78 -0.43
CA GLY A 94 4.69 7.55 -1.67
C GLY A 94 5.72 8.68 -1.66
N ALA A 95 5.77 9.45 -0.57
CA ALA A 95 6.76 10.50 -0.38
C ALA A 95 8.21 9.97 -0.38
N LEU A 96 8.46 8.81 0.24
CA LEU A 96 9.79 8.17 0.24
C LEU A 96 10.24 7.75 -1.17
N PHE A 97 9.33 7.19 -1.98
CA PHE A 97 9.62 6.86 -3.39
C PHE A 97 9.98 8.11 -4.20
N LEU A 98 9.26 9.22 -4.02
CA LEU A 98 9.56 10.47 -4.72
C LEU A 98 10.84 11.14 -4.22
N GLY A 99 11.04 11.20 -2.91
CA GLY A 99 12.18 11.84 -2.26
C GLY A 99 13.51 11.17 -2.64
N ARG A 100 13.52 9.84 -2.78
CA ARG A 100 14.71 9.12 -3.27
C ARG A 100 15.11 9.56 -4.67
N LYS A 101 14.18 9.63 -5.61
CA LYS A 101 14.50 10.03 -7.00
C LYS A 101 14.98 11.47 -7.09
N TYR A 102 14.50 12.35 -6.21
CA TYR A 102 15.04 13.72 -6.10
C TYR A 102 16.50 13.72 -5.63
N LEU A 103 16.85 12.86 -4.67
CA LEU A 103 18.23 12.69 -4.16
C LEU A 103 19.16 11.96 -5.14
N GLU A 104 18.64 11.19 -6.09
CA GLU A 104 19.45 10.55 -7.15
C GLU A 104 19.74 11.45 -8.34
N ARG A 105 18.98 12.54 -8.53
CA ARG A 105 19.17 13.51 -9.62
C ARG A 105 20.15 14.63 -9.30
N ASN A 106 20.52 14.82 -8.02
CA ASN A 106 21.48 15.80 -7.55
C ASN A 106 22.77 15.10 -7.08
#